data_AF-A0A7V9BCE5-F1
#
_entry.id   AF-A0A7V9BCE5-F1
#
_cell.length_a   1.000
_cell.length_b   1.000
_cell.length_c   1.000
_cell.angle_alpha   90.00
_cell.angle_beta   90.00
_cell.angle_gamma   90.00
#
_symmetry.space_group_name_H-M   'P 1'
#
loop_
_entity.id
_entity.type
_entity.pdbx_description
1 polymer ?
#
loop_
_entity_poly.entity_id
_entity_poly.type
_entity_poly.pdbx_seq_one_letter_code
_entity_poly.pdbx_strand_id
1 'polypeptide(L)' 'DEYRVLRGGSWATDSVVARSSFRSWDFPDRRQIFAGFRCARDG' A
#
# COMPACT_ATOMS: atom_id res chain seq x y z
N ASP A 1 -17.55 -4.94 3.87
CA ASP A 1 -16.43 -4.58 2.97
C ASP A 1 -15.12 -5.13 3.48
N GLU A 2 -14.33 -5.72 2.59
CA GLU A 2 -13.06 -6.36 2.89
C GLU A 2 -11.91 -5.35 2.73
N TYR A 3 -10.93 -5.38 3.64
CA TYR A 3 -9.72 -4.56 3.51
C TYR A 3 -8.76 -5.12 2.45
N ARG A 4 -8.01 -4.24 1.77
CA ARG A 4 -6.92 -4.63 0.87
C ARG A 4 -5.58 -4.17 1.41
N VAL A 5 -4.55 -4.97 1.18
CA VAL A 5 -3.19 -4.70 1.66
C VAL A 5 -2.42 -3.86 0.65
N LEU A 6 -1.74 -2.83 1.16
CA LEU A 6 -0.83 -1.95 0.41
C LEU A 6 0.62 -2.16 0.88
N ARG A 7 1.56 -2.05 -0.06
CA ARG A 7 2.99 -2.35 0.14
C ARG A 7 3.86 -1.25 -0.47
N GLY A 8 5.08 -1.12 0.07
CA GLY A 8 6.10 -0.20 -0.47
C GLY A 8 6.09 1.20 0.13
N GLY A 9 5.04 1.59 0.85
CA GLY A 9 4.92 2.96 1.39
C GLY A 9 4.68 4.00 0.28
N SER A 10 4.68 5.27 0.68
CA SER A 10 4.54 6.44 -0.18
C SER A 10 5.59 7.49 0.20
N TRP A 11 5.62 8.62 -0.51
CA TRP A 11 6.51 9.73 -0.19
C TRP A 11 6.29 10.32 1.22
N ALA A 12 5.09 10.16 1.80
CA ALA A 12 4.75 10.63 3.13
C ALA A 12 4.94 9.58 4.24
N THR A 13 5.49 8.40 3.90
CA THR A 13 5.68 7.30 4.86
C THR A 13 6.92 7.51 5.72
N ASP A 14 6.78 7.38 7.04
CA ASP A 14 7.89 7.50 7.98
C ASP A 14 8.92 6.37 7.78
N SER A 15 10.21 6.73 7.89
CA SER A 15 11.33 5.81 7.67
C SER A 15 11.33 4.58 8.59
N VAL A 16 10.81 4.69 9.81
CA VAL A 16 10.73 3.59 10.79
C VAL A 16 9.79 2.49 10.32
N VAL A 17 8.77 2.84 9.53
CA VAL A 17 7.78 1.89 9.01
C VAL A 17 8.03 1.51 7.54
N ALA A 18 8.96 2.17 6.85
CA ALA A 18 9.34 1.92 5.45
C ALA A 18 10.19 0.65 5.26
N ARG A 19 9.71 -0.48 5.80
CA ARG A 19 10.36 -1.80 5.73
C ARG A 19 9.63 -2.73 4.75
N SER A 20 10.38 -3.65 4.13
CA SER A 20 9.83 -4.64 3.18
C SER A 20 8.74 -5.53 3.79
N SER A 21 8.74 -5.71 5.10
CA SER A 21 7.75 -6.51 5.83
C SER A 21 6.49 -5.73 6.25
N PHE A 22 6.46 -4.40 6.15
CA PHE A 22 5.32 -3.58 6.58
C PHE A 22 4.12 -3.65 5.64
N ARG A 23 2.93 -3.97 6.17
CA ARG A 23 1.68 -4.12 5.42
C ARG A 23 0.70 -3.06 5.88
N SER A 24 0.49 -2.03 5.04
CA SER A 24 -0.61 -1.09 5.25
C SER A 24 -1.91 -1.68 4.72
N TRP A 25 -3.05 -1.08 5.05
CA TRP A 25 -4.36 -1.53 4.61
C TRP A 25 -5.36 -0.37 4.56
N ASP A 26 -6.35 -0.48 3.67
CA ASP A 26 -7.55 0.35 3.67
C ASP A 26 -8.69 -0.39 2.94
N PHE A 27 -9.91 0.14 3.01
CA PHE A 27 -11.01 -0.33 2.18
C PHE A 27 -10.77 0.01 0.70
N PRO A 28 -11.20 -0.85 -0.25
CA PRO A 28 -10.93 -0.66 -1.68
C PRO A 28 -11.56 0.62 -2.26
N ASP A 29 -12.65 1.11 -1.68
CA ASP A 29 -13.34 2.32 -2.14
C ASP A 29 -12.67 3.62 -1.65
N ARG A 30 -11.73 3.53 -0.70
CA ARG A 30 -11.05 4.67 -0.10
C ARG A 30 -9.91 5.16 -1.00
N ARG A 31 -9.80 6.49 -1.12
CA ARG A 31 -8.87 7.18 -2.05
C ARG A 31 -8.20 8.41 -1.44
N GLN A 32 -8.33 8.60 -0.13
CA GLN A 32 -7.74 9.71 0.60
C GLN A 32 -6.24 9.53 0.87
N ILE A 33 -5.75 8.28 0.83
CA ILE A 33 -4.34 7.95 1.06
C ILE A 33 -3.54 7.96 -0.25
N PHE A 34 -2.22 8.16 -0.15
CA PHE A 34 -1.31 8.09 -1.29
C PHE A 34 -1.08 6.63 -1.72
N ALA A 35 -2.04 6.06 -2.46
CA ALA A 35 -1.95 4.73 -3.06
C ALA A 35 -1.79 4.80 -4.58
N GLY A 36 -1.09 3.83 -5.15
CA GLY A 36 -0.90 3.67 -6.59
C GLY A 36 -0.83 2.19 -6.98
N PHE A 37 -0.58 1.91 -8.26
CA PHE A 37 -0.54 0.54 -8.78
C PHE A 37 0.83 0.18 -9.33
N ARG A 38 1.22 -1.08 -9.11
CA ARG A 38 2.34 -1.74 -9.77
C ARG A 38 1.78 -2.93 -10.54
N CYS A 39 1.90 -2.92 -11.86
CA CYS A 39 1.46 -4.04 -12.67
C CYS A 39 2.34 -5.27 -12.41
N ALA A 40 1.71 -6.44 -12.36
CA ALA A 40 2.35 -7.73 -12.38
C ALA A 40 1.89 -8.48 -13.63
N ARG A 41 2.72 -9.38 -14.13
CA ARG A 41 2.38 -10.33 -15.19
C ARG A 41 2.79 -11.71 -14.71
N ASP A 42 2.08 -12.73 -15.18
CA ASP A 42 2.51 -14.10 -15.03
C ASP A 42 3.93 -14.29 -15.61
N GLY A 43 4.72 -15.11 -14.92
CA GLY A 43 6.10 -15.46 -15.29
C GLY A 43 6.19 -16.64 -16.23
#